data_AF-A0A916W128-F1
#
_entry.id   AF-A0A916W128-F1
#
_cell.length_a   1.000
_cell.length_b   1.000
_cell.length_c   1.000
_cell.angle_alpha   90.00
_cell.angle_beta   90.00
_cell.angle_gamma   90.00
#
_symmetry.space_group_name_H-M   'P 1'
#
loop_
_entity.id
_entity.type
_entity.pdbx_description
1 polymer ?
#
loop_
_entity_poly.entity_id
_entity_poly.type
_entity_poly.pdbx_seq_one_letter_code
_entity_poly.pdbx_strand_id
1 'polypeptide(L)'
;MTGGTLTPQKSQNLSIWKDIFGQDKSSKKGLKEQLMSVFLKLMFGLVPPQGMNTETGEISFTMKRSPKGRLEVLYLDEELRIIGGEKGTVLVCERLA
;
A
#
# COMPACT_ATOMS: atom_id res chain seq x y z
N MET A 1 -1.17 10.42 12.31
CA MET A 1 -1.67 9.12 11.81
C MET A 1 -0.96 8.85 10.50
N THR A 2 -0.31 7.71 10.36
CA THR A 2 0.28 7.25 9.09
C THR A 2 -0.78 6.55 8.26
N GLY A 3 -0.70 6.66 6.94
CA GLY A 3 -1.70 6.12 6.03
C GLY A 3 -1.43 6.61 4.62
N GLY A 4 -2.37 6.37 3.72
CA GLY A 4 -2.26 6.82 2.36
C GLY A 4 -3.58 6.69 1.61
N THR A 5 -3.60 7.30 0.45
CA THR A 5 -4.74 7.29 -0.45
C THR A 5 -4.25 6.82 -1.82
N LEU A 6 -4.98 5.87 -2.40
CA LEU A 6 -4.83 5.50 -3.80
C LEU A 6 -5.97 6.18 -4.57
N THR A 7 -5.62 6.99 -5.56
CA THR A 7 -6.57 7.62 -6.48
C THR A 7 -6.20 7.31 -7.93
N PRO A 8 -7.19 7.12 -8.81
CA PRO A 8 -6.93 7.05 -10.24
C PRO A 8 -6.37 8.40 -10.72
N GLN A 9 -5.45 8.36 -11.69
CA GLN A 9 -5.03 9.59 -12.39
C GLN A 9 -6.22 10.21 -13.15
N LYS A 10 -6.20 11.53 -13.38
CA LYS A 10 -7.32 12.27 -13.99
C LYS A 10 -7.78 11.73 -15.36
N SER A 11 -6.87 11.16 -16.14
CA SER A 11 -7.14 10.59 -17.47
C SER A 11 -7.41 9.07 -17.45
N GLN A 12 -7.36 8.44 -16.29
CA GLN A 12 -7.43 6.99 -16.17
C GLN A 12 -8.89 6.49 -16.25
N ASN A 13 -9.08 5.36 -16.93
CA ASN A 13 -10.40 4.75 -17.05
C ASN A 13 -10.85 4.21 -15.67
N LEU A 14 -11.88 4.85 -15.11
CA LEU A 14 -12.42 4.49 -13.80
C LEU A 14 -13.00 3.07 -13.76
N SER A 15 -13.50 2.55 -14.89
CA SER A 15 -13.99 1.16 -14.97
C SER A 15 -12.86 0.15 -14.79
N ILE A 16 -11.74 0.35 -15.48
CA ILE A 16 -10.54 -0.50 -15.32
C ILE A 16 -9.97 -0.37 -13.91
N TRP A 17 -9.93 0.85 -13.37
CA TRP A 17 -9.50 1.09 -12.00
C TRP A 17 -10.34 0.32 -10.98
N LYS A 18 -11.67 0.35 -11.12
CA LYS A 18 -12.61 -0.39 -10.28
C LYS A 18 -12.44 -1.89 -10.41
N ASP A 19 -12.17 -2.41 -11.61
CA ASP A 19 -11.96 -3.85 -11.79
C ASP A 19 -10.66 -4.34 -11.15
N ILE A 20 -9.60 -3.51 -11.14
CA ILE A 20 -8.32 -3.88 -10.52
C ILE A 20 -8.37 -3.74 -8.99
N PHE A 21 -8.87 -2.61 -8.50
CA PHE A 21 -8.75 -2.22 -7.09
C PHE A 21 -10.05 -2.31 -6.28
N GLY A 22 -11.20 -2.36 -6.96
CA GLY A 22 -12.53 -2.40 -6.35
C GLY A 22 -13.03 -3.82 -6.07
N GLN A 23 -12.25 -4.85 -6.43
CA GLN A 23 -12.58 -6.20 -6.03
C GLN A 23 -12.29 -6.39 -4.55
N ASP A 24 -13.37 -6.59 -3.77
CA ASP A 24 -13.25 -7.26 -2.49
C ASP A 24 -12.70 -8.65 -2.77
N LYS A 25 -11.39 -8.83 -2.63
CA LYS A 25 -10.75 -10.14 -2.67
C LYS A 25 -11.19 -10.92 -1.44
N SER A 26 -12.42 -11.42 -1.51
CA SER A 26 -12.90 -12.64 -0.87
C SER A 26 -12.17 -13.84 -1.52
N SER A 27 -10.83 -13.80 -1.58
CA SER A 27 -10.10 -15.06 -1.68
C SER A 27 -10.39 -15.78 -0.37
N LYS A 28 -10.89 -17.02 -0.44
CA LYS A 28 -11.10 -17.85 0.75
C LYS A 28 -9.78 -17.95 1.50
N LYS A 29 -9.60 -17.09 2.51
CA LYS A 29 -8.32 -16.97 3.20
C LYS A 29 -8.09 -18.29 3.91
N GLY A 30 -6.96 -18.93 3.62
CA GLY A 30 -6.57 -20.13 4.35
C GLY A 30 -6.43 -19.81 5.84
N LEU A 31 -6.56 -20.82 6.70
CA LEU A 31 -6.37 -20.68 8.16
C LEU A 31 -5.06 -19.95 8.52
N LYS A 32 -3.97 -20.25 7.78
CA LYS A 32 -2.67 -19.58 7.92
C LYS A 32 -2.73 -18.08 7.63
N GLU A 33 -3.46 -17.68 6.60
CA GLU A 33 -3.63 -16.28 6.20
C GLU A 33 -4.52 -15.52 7.18
N GLN A 34 -5.55 -16.18 7.73
CA GLN A 34 -6.37 -15.60 8.79
C GLN A 34 -5.53 -15.33 10.04
N LEU A 35 -4.74 -16.31 10.51
CA LEU A 35 -3.83 -16.13 11.64
C LEU A 35 -2.80 -15.03 11.39
N MET A 36 -2.17 -15.02 10.20
CA MET A 36 -1.25 -13.95 9.79
C MET A 36 -1.94 -12.59 9.80
N SER A 37 -3.17 -12.48 9.29
CA SER A 37 -3.91 -11.22 9.30
C SER A 37 -4.19 -10.71 10.72
N VAL A 38 -4.48 -11.60 11.66
CA VAL A 38 -4.67 -11.25 13.08
C VAL A 38 -3.35 -10.78 13.70
N PHE A 39 -2.25 -11.49 13.44
CA PHE A 39 -0.92 -11.09 13.89
C PHE A 39 -0.52 -9.70 13.36
N LEU A 40 -0.72 -9.46 12.07
CA LEU A 40 -0.41 -8.17 11.44
C LEU A 40 -1.28 -7.03 11.98
N LYS A 41 -2.57 -7.30 12.25
CA LYS A 41 -3.47 -6.36 12.93
C LYS A 41 -2.96 -6.01 14.34
N LEU A 42 -2.51 -6.99 15.12
CA LEU A 42 -2.02 -6.79 16.49
C LEU A 42 -0.68 -6.03 16.53
N MET A 43 0.28 -6.41 15.69
CA MET A 43 1.61 -5.80 15.66
C MET A 43 1.58 -4.39 15.08
N PHE A 44 1.00 -4.23 13.89
CA PHE A 44 1.09 -3.01 13.09
C PHE A 44 -0.18 -2.15 13.13
N GLY A 45 -1.24 -2.61 13.80
CA GLY A 45 -2.51 -1.89 13.82
C GLY A 45 -3.09 -1.70 12.42
N LEU A 46 -2.81 -2.63 11.49
CA LEU A 46 -3.35 -2.57 10.13
C LEU A 46 -4.87 -2.65 10.21
N VAL A 47 -5.55 -1.66 9.65
CA VAL A 47 -6.99 -1.73 9.42
C VAL A 47 -7.16 -2.04 7.94
N PRO A 48 -8.08 -2.95 7.55
CA PRO A 48 -8.42 -3.06 6.14
C PRO A 48 -8.75 -1.67 5.57
N PRO A 49 -8.35 -1.36 4.33
CA PRO A 49 -8.68 -0.09 3.70
C PRO A 49 -10.19 0.15 3.80
N GLN A 50 -10.58 1.41 3.99
CA GLN A 50 -11.97 1.80 3.80
C GLN A 50 -12.30 1.48 2.35
N GLY A 51 -13.44 0.83 2.10
CA GLY A 51 -13.82 0.37 0.75
C GLY A 51 -13.71 1.50 -0.27
N MET A 52 -13.57 1.14 -1.55
CA MET A 52 -13.41 2.12 -2.62
C MET A 52 -14.62 3.07 -2.70
N ASN A 53 -14.37 4.38 -2.79
CA ASN A 53 -15.39 5.35 -3.16
C ASN A 53 -15.87 5.05 -4.59
N THR A 54 -17.14 4.71 -4.74
CA THR A 54 -17.71 4.27 -6.01
C THR A 54 -17.81 5.39 -7.05
N GLU A 55 -17.77 6.65 -6.64
CA GLU A 55 -17.82 7.81 -7.54
C GLU A 55 -16.42 8.22 -8.00
N THR A 56 -15.46 8.30 -7.07
CA THR A 56 -14.11 8.81 -7.36
C THR A 56 -13.06 7.73 -7.62
N GLY A 57 -13.33 6.49 -7.23
CA GLY A 57 -12.36 5.40 -7.22
C GLY A 57 -11.32 5.49 -6.09
N GLU A 58 -11.46 6.45 -5.18
CA GLU A 58 -10.53 6.64 -4.08
C GLU A 58 -10.55 5.47 -3.09
N ILE A 59 -9.37 5.01 -2.67
CA ILE A 59 -9.22 4.07 -1.56
C ILE A 59 -8.31 4.71 -0.51
N SER A 60 -8.82 4.82 0.72
CA SER A 60 -8.07 5.38 1.84
C SER A 60 -7.79 4.30 2.89
N PHE A 61 -6.57 4.27 3.39
CA PHE A 61 -6.17 3.36 4.47
C PHE A 61 -5.44 4.09 5.58
N THR A 62 -5.70 3.62 6.80
CA THR A 62 -5.07 4.16 8.02
C THR A 62 -4.17 3.10 8.63
N MET A 63 -2.95 3.50 8.98
CA MET A 63 -2.00 2.72 9.75
C MET A 63 -1.85 3.36 11.13
N LYS A 64 -2.48 2.74 12.14
CA LYS A 64 -2.41 3.25 13.53
C LYS A 64 -0.99 3.18 14.10
N ARG A 65 -0.17 2.24 13.61
CA ARG A 65 1.25 2.13 13.96
C ARG A 65 2.04 1.91 12.67
N SER A 66 3.01 2.77 12.39
CA SER A 66 3.97 2.50 11.33
C SER A 66 4.82 1.29 11.70
N PRO A 67 5.17 0.42 10.73
CA PRO A 67 6.29 -0.48 10.88
C PRO A 67 7.50 0.35 11.30
N LYS A 68 8.04 0.05 12.48
CA LYS A 68 9.30 0.67 12.92
C LYS A 68 10.42 -0.03 12.17
N GLY A 69 11.32 0.76 11.61
CA GLY A 69 12.54 0.26 11.00
C GLY A 69 13.39 1.39 10.44
N ARG A 70 14.64 1.08 10.10
CA ARG A 70 15.55 2.04 9.46
C ARG A 70 15.44 1.93 7.94
N LEU A 71 15.17 3.07 7.31
CA LEU A 71 15.36 3.26 5.89
C LEU A 71 16.55 4.19 5.70
N GLU A 72 17.47 3.83 4.81
CA GLU A 72 18.66 4.61 4.48
C GLU A 72 18.59 5.00 3.01
N VAL A 73 18.69 6.30 2.74
CA VAL A 73 18.77 6.78 1.36
C VAL A 73 20.18 6.48 0.87
N LEU A 74 20.29 5.53 -0.05
CA LEU A 74 21.57 5.12 -0.64
C LEU A 74 21.93 6.04 -1.81
N TYR A 75 20.92 6.49 -2.55
CA TYR A 75 21.07 7.41 -3.68
C TYR A 75 19.78 8.21 -3.89
N LEU A 76 19.92 9.48 -4.24
CA LEU A 76 18.80 10.38 -4.55
C LEU A 76 19.25 11.44 -5.54
N ASP A 77 18.68 11.43 -6.73
CA ASP A 77 18.74 12.52 -7.71
C ASP A 77 17.31 12.92 -8.15
N GLU A 78 17.19 13.67 -9.25
CA GLU A 78 15.91 14.14 -9.79
C GLU A 78 15.05 13.03 -10.42
N GLU A 79 15.66 11.93 -10.87
CA GLU A 79 15.02 10.86 -11.65
C GLU A 79 14.97 9.52 -10.89
N LEU A 80 15.89 9.29 -9.98
CA LEU A 80 16.20 8.02 -9.35
C LEU A 80 16.34 8.16 -7.83
N ARG A 81 15.66 7.27 -7.11
CA ARG A 81 15.79 7.12 -5.66
C ARG A 81 16.05 5.67 -5.31
N ILE A 82 17.14 5.42 -4.57
CA ILE A 82 17.49 4.11 -4.04
C ILE A 82 17.45 4.16 -2.52
N ILE A 83 16.65 3.28 -1.92
CA ILE A 83 16.47 3.18 -0.47
C ILE A 83 16.84 1.77 0.00
N GLY A 84 17.75 1.69 0.97
CA GLY A 84 18.08 0.48 1.70
C GLY A 84 17.20 0.31 2.93
N GLY A 85 16.63 -0.88 3.11
CA GLY A 85 15.88 -1.27 4.29
C GLY A 85 16.68 -2.17 5.22
N GLU A 86 16.29 -2.20 6.50
CA GLU A 86 16.96 -2.88 7.62
C GLU A 86 17.23 -4.40 7.44
N LYS A 87 16.59 -5.07 6.46
CA LYS A 87 16.77 -6.50 6.17
C LYS A 87 17.36 -6.79 4.78
N GLY A 88 18.21 -5.88 4.28
CA GLY A 88 18.84 -6.03 2.96
C GLY A 88 17.87 -5.83 1.80
N THR A 89 16.69 -5.28 2.06
CA THR A 89 15.74 -4.88 1.00
C THR A 89 16.25 -3.63 0.31
N VAL A 90 16.27 -3.61 -1.01
CA VAL A 90 16.59 -2.42 -1.81
C VAL A 90 15.35 -2.03 -2.60
N LEU A 91 14.90 -0.79 -2.42
CA LEU A 91 13.83 -0.19 -3.21
C LEU A 91 14.46 0.78 -4.20
N VAL A 92 14.16 0.59 -5.49
CA VAL A 92 14.56 1.49 -6.57
C VAL A 92 13.29 2.13 -7.13
N CYS A 93 13.23 3.45 -7.12
CA CYS A 93 12.14 4.22 -7.69
C CYS A 93 12.70 5.11 -8.80
N GLU A 94 12.13 4.97 -9.99
CA GLU A 94 12.40 5.84 -11.13
C GLU A 94 11.19 6.73 -11.37
N ARG A 95 11.43 8.01 -11.64
CA ARG A 95 10.43 8.95 -12.08
C ARG A 95 10.32 8.88 -13.60
N LEU A 96 9.26 8.27 -14.10
CA LEU A 96 8.92 8.36 -15.52
C LEU A 96 8.51 9.80 -15.84
N ALA A 97 9.15 10.40 -16.85
CA ALA A 97 8.87 11.73 -17.36
C ALA A 97 7.48 11.85 -17.98
#